data_AF-A0A507W5X6-F1
#
_entry.id   AF-A0A507W5X6-F1
#
_cell.length_a   1.000
_cell.length_b   1.000
_cell.length_c   1.000
_cell.angle_alpha   90.00
_cell.angle_beta   90.00
_cell.angle_gamma   90.00
#
_symmetry.space_group_name_H-M   'P 1'
#
loop_
_entity.id
_entity.type
_entity.pdbx_description
1 polymer ?
#
loop_
_entity_poly.entity_id
_entity_poly.type
_entity_poly.pdbx_seq_one_letter_code
_entity_poly.pdbx_strand_id
1 'polypeptide(L)'
;MSDLITAISPQQFAHILQQAGYRANEVSNGQMVQIQSAAQGIGFVINFGNVVSEQNREFVDFSFNCTLNIEGNVRPELVADWNRSRRFARLSQQGQWLVLVMDVMVAGGVSAAWLQGQCELWDALLREYIRHLQTPATASVATEAA
;
A
#
# COMPACT_ATOMS: atom_id res chain seq x y z
N MET A 1 13.54 -19.82 18.60
CA MET A 1 12.27 -19.06 18.62
C MET A 1 12.55 -17.77 17.88
N SER A 2 11.77 -17.43 16.86
CA SER A 2 11.89 -16.11 16.22
C SER A 2 11.20 -15.09 17.11
N ASP A 3 11.88 -13.99 17.42
CA ASP A 3 11.27 -12.91 18.19
C ASP A 3 10.11 -12.30 17.40
N LEU A 4 8.97 -12.15 18.07
CA LEU A 4 7.77 -11.56 17.50
C LEU A 4 7.86 -10.04 17.57
N ILE A 5 7.51 -9.39 16.47
CA ILE A 5 7.38 -7.94 16.34
C ILE A 5 5.96 -7.57 16.71
N THR A 6 5.79 -6.87 17.83
CA THR A 6 4.48 -6.41 18.33
C THR A 6 4.24 -4.92 18.10
N ALA A 7 5.31 -4.16 17.85
CA ALA A 7 5.31 -2.77 17.44
C ALA A 7 6.52 -2.54 16.53
N ILE A 8 6.47 -1.50 15.70
CA ILE A 8 7.51 -1.21 14.71
C ILE A 8 7.85 0.28 14.67
N SER A 9 9.14 0.59 14.55
CA SER A 9 9.60 1.95 14.31
C SER A 9 9.82 2.21 12.81
N PRO A 10 9.78 3.49 12.35
CA PRO A 10 10.13 3.84 10.98
C PRO A 10 11.50 3.34 10.54
N GLN A 11 12.50 3.43 11.42
CA GLN A 11 13.86 2.97 11.13
C GLN A 11 13.90 1.45 10.92
N GLN A 12 13.21 0.71 11.78
CA GLN A 12 13.11 -0.74 11.66
C GLN A 12 12.41 -1.15 10.36
N PHE A 13 11.30 -0.49 10.01
CA PHE A 13 10.59 -0.83 8.78
C PHE A 13 11.35 -0.41 7.51
N ALA A 14 12.07 0.71 7.55
CA ALA A 14 12.96 1.10 6.47
C ALA A 14 14.02 0.03 6.18
N HIS A 15 14.58 -0.60 7.23
CA HIS A 15 15.51 -1.70 7.06
C HIS A 15 14.86 -2.93 6.41
N ILE A 16 13.63 -3.28 6.81
CA ILE A 16 12.87 -4.39 6.20
C ILE A 16 12.61 -4.12 4.71
N LEU A 17 12.21 -2.90 4.35
CA LEU A 17 12.02 -2.50 2.96
C LEU A 17 13.33 -2.61 2.16
N GLN A 18 14.46 -2.16 2.72
CA GLN A 18 15.77 -2.27 2.07
C GLN A 18 16.17 -3.74 1.86
N GLN A 19 15.92 -4.61 2.82
CA GLN A 19 16.15 -6.05 2.69
C GLN A 19 15.28 -6.69 1.59
N ALA A 20 14.06 -6.16 1.40
CA ALA A 20 13.17 -6.56 0.31
C ALA A 20 13.53 -5.90 -1.05
N GLY A 21 14.63 -5.14 -1.12
CA GLY A 21 15.14 -4.53 -2.36
C GLY A 21 14.58 -3.15 -2.69
N TYR A 22 13.79 -2.54 -1.79
CA TYR A 22 13.26 -1.21 -1.99
C TYR A 22 14.27 -0.13 -1.59
N ARG A 23 14.13 1.05 -2.22
CA ARG A 23 14.64 2.29 -1.62
C ARG A 23 13.72 2.67 -0.45
N ALA A 24 14.28 3.13 0.66
CA ALA A 24 13.51 3.58 1.80
C ALA A 24 14.12 4.88 2.33
N ASN A 25 13.42 5.99 2.13
CA ASN A 25 13.82 7.30 2.61
C ASN A 25 12.83 7.76 3.67
N GLU A 26 13.27 7.84 4.92
CA GLU A 26 12.46 8.44 5.97
C GLU A 26 12.31 9.95 5.74
N VAL A 27 11.07 10.42 5.78
CA VAL A 27 10.72 11.82 5.71
C VAL A 27 9.91 12.16 6.96
N SER A 28 10.34 13.20 7.67
CA SER A 28 9.65 13.71 8.85
C SER A 28 9.23 15.15 8.62
N ASN A 29 7.96 15.43 8.88
CA ASN A 29 7.40 16.78 8.84
C ASN A 29 6.59 17.03 10.11
N GLY A 30 7.22 17.71 11.09
CA GLY A 30 6.64 17.91 12.41
C GLY A 30 6.39 16.57 13.11
N GLN A 31 5.14 16.29 13.43
CA GLN A 31 4.73 15.05 14.10
C GLN A 31 4.53 13.87 13.13
N MET A 32 4.48 14.12 11.82
CA MET A 32 4.29 13.08 10.84
C MET A 32 5.62 12.46 10.43
N VAL A 33 5.67 11.12 10.43
CA VAL A 33 6.75 10.36 9.81
C VAL A 33 6.20 9.46 8.72
N GLN A 34 6.90 9.45 7.60
CA GLN A 34 6.63 8.57 6.48
C GLN A 34 7.93 7.95 5.99
N ILE A 35 7.81 6.83 5.28
CA ILE A 35 8.90 6.33 4.44
C ILE A 35 8.47 6.48 3.00
N GLN A 36 9.26 7.18 2.19
CA GLN A 36 9.07 7.26 0.76
C GLN A 36 9.84 6.15 0.06
N SER A 37 9.18 5.48 -0.88
CA SER A 37 9.72 4.39 -1.67
C SER A 37 9.13 4.40 -3.09
N ALA A 38 9.61 3.50 -3.94
CA ALA A 38 9.08 3.31 -5.27
C ALA A 38 9.24 1.87 -5.74
N ALA A 39 8.29 1.39 -6.54
CA ALA A 39 8.37 0.13 -7.26
C ALA A 39 7.70 0.26 -8.62
N GLN A 40 8.22 -0.46 -9.62
CA GLN A 40 7.63 -0.51 -10.97
C GLN A 40 7.46 0.88 -11.62
N GLY A 41 8.33 1.83 -11.25
CA GLY A 41 8.26 3.22 -11.72
C GLY A 41 7.24 4.11 -11.00
N ILE A 42 6.54 3.59 -9.98
CA ILE A 42 5.51 4.32 -9.23
C ILE A 42 5.99 4.55 -7.79
N GLY A 43 5.85 5.78 -7.32
CA GLY A 43 6.13 6.15 -5.94
C GLY A 43 5.03 5.73 -4.99
N PHE A 44 5.40 5.30 -3.78
CA PHE A 44 4.48 5.03 -2.69
C PHE A 44 5.09 5.47 -1.36
N VAL A 45 4.23 5.64 -0.36
CA VAL A 45 4.65 6.02 0.99
C VAL A 45 4.13 5.04 2.03
N ILE A 46 4.89 4.88 3.10
CA ILE A 46 4.46 4.20 4.31
C ILE A 46 4.00 5.25 5.31
N ASN A 47 2.75 5.16 5.74
CA ASN A 47 2.18 6.00 6.80
C ASN A 47 2.05 5.16 8.06
N PHE A 48 2.64 5.63 9.16
CA PHE A 48 2.51 4.98 10.46
C PHE A 48 1.24 5.45 11.18
N GLY A 49 0.52 4.51 11.78
CA GLY A 49 -0.80 4.73 12.35
C GLY A 49 -0.79 4.89 13.87
N ASN A 50 -1.26 3.87 14.59
CA ASN A 50 -1.49 3.95 16.03
C ASN A 50 -0.17 3.82 16.82
N VAL A 51 0.13 4.82 17.65
CA VAL A 51 1.35 4.91 18.46
C VAL A 51 1.23 4.05 19.73
N VAL A 52 2.29 3.31 20.05
CA VAL A 52 2.49 2.60 21.33
C VAL A 52 3.41 3.39 22.26
N SER A 53 4.47 3.96 21.70
CA SER A 53 5.47 4.73 22.43
C SER A 53 5.90 5.93 21.59
N GLU A 54 5.54 7.13 22.03
CA GLU A 54 5.98 8.39 21.41
C GLU A 54 7.51 8.55 21.52
N GLN A 55 8.10 8.11 22.63
CA GLN A 55 9.53 8.22 22.90
C GLN A 55 10.36 7.36 21.95
N ASN A 56 9.90 6.13 21.68
CA ASN A 56 10.58 5.20 20.78
C ASN A 56 10.07 5.29 19.34
N ARG A 57 9.01 6.06 19.09
CA ARG A 57 8.31 6.16 17.80
C ARG A 57 7.87 4.79 17.29
N GLU A 58 7.24 4.02 18.18
CA GLU A 58 6.77 2.67 17.90
C GLU A 58 5.27 2.66 17.62
N PHE A 59 4.87 1.93 16.59
CA PHE A 59 3.50 1.86 16.10
C PHE A 59 3.02 0.41 15.99
N VAL A 60 1.72 0.16 16.21
CA VAL A 60 1.13 -1.18 16.03
C VAL A 60 0.63 -1.45 14.61
N ASP A 61 0.59 -0.44 13.76
CA ASP A 61 0.15 -0.55 12.39
C ASP A 61 0.76 0.54 11.51
N PHE A 62 0.70 0.29 10.21
CA PHE A 62 1.08 1.22 9.16
C PHE A 62 0.30 0.88 7.89
N SER A 63 0.37 1.75 6.90
CA SER A 63 -0.22 1.50 5.58
C SER A 63 0.75 1.81 4.46
N PHE A 64 0.71 0.99 3.41
CA PHE A 64 1.27 1.33 2.11
C PHE A 64 0.27 2.19 1.35
N ASN A 65 0.74 3.30 0.77
CA ASN A 65 -0.11 4.26 0.08
C ASN A 65 0.51 4.63 -1.27
N CYS A 66 -0.22 4.38 -2.35
CA CYS A 66 0.14 4.82 -3.70
C CYS A 66 -0.91 5.83 -4.18
N THR A 67 -0.45 7.04 -4.51
CA THR A 67 -1.33 8.12 -4.97
C THR A 67 -0.95 8.51 -6.41
N LEU A 68 -1.94 8.50 -7.30
CA LEU A 68 -1.79 8.92 -8.69
C LEU A 68 -2.73 10.08 -8.99
N ASN A 69 -2.24 11.06 -9.76
CA ASN A 69 -3.09 12.11 -10.31
C ASN A 69 -3.88 11.56 -11.51
N ILE A 70 -5.15 11.92 -11.59
CA ILE A 70 -6.01 11.62 -12.73
C ILE A 70 -5.86 12.74 -13.74
N GLU A 71 -5.34 12.39 -14.92
CA GLU A 71 -5.43 13.26 -16.10
C GLU A 71 -6.71 12.91 -16.87
N GLY A 72 -7.70 13.81 -16.84
CA GLY A 72 -8.97 13.63 -17.53
C GLY A 72 -10.00 12.80 -16.75
N ASN A 73 -10.71 11.90 -17.44
CA ASN A 73 -11.79 11.11 -16.84
C ASN A 73 -11.35 9.65 -16.67
N VAL A 74 -11.63 9.08 -15.50
CA VAL A 74 -11.53 7.64 -15.25
C VAL A 74 -12.82 6.91 -15.63
N ARG A 75 -12.72 5.62 -15.90
CA ARG A 75 -13.91 4.78 -16.13
C ARG A 75 -14.80 4.77 -14.87
N PRO A 76 -16.12 4.94 -14.97
CA PRO A 76 -17.01 5.06 -13.81
C PRO A 76 -16.87 3.91 -12.79
N GLU A 77 -16.68 2.68 -13.26
CA GLU A 77 -16.60 1.48 -12.42
C GLU A 77 -15.18 1.15 -11.93
N LEU A 78 -14.15 1.95 -12.28
CA LEU A 78 -12.75 1.63 -12.01
C LEU A 78 -12.49 1.28 -10.53
N VAL A 79 -13.03 2.10 -9.61
CA VAL A 79 -12.87 1.92 -8.17
C VAL A 79 -13.68 0.73 -7.65
N ALA A 80 -14.93 0.60 -8.11
CA ALA A 80 -15.83 -0.46 -7.69
C ALA A 80 -15.32 -1.85 -8.12
N ASP A 81 -14.84 -1.97 -9.35
CA ASP A 81 -14.27 -3.19 -9.92
C ASP A 81 -13.05 -3.67 -9.11
N TRP A 82 -12.16 -2.73 -8.75
CA TRP A 82 -10.99 -3.04 -7.92
C TRP A 82 -11.42 -3.59 -6.55
N ASN A 83 -12.24 -2.83 -5.83
CA ASN A 83 -12.63 -3.18 -4.45
C ASN A 83 -13.48 -4.46 -4.39
N ARG A 84 -14.21 -4.79 -5.47
CA ARG A 84 -14.96 -6.06 -5.57
C ARG A 84 -14.04 -7.26 -5.74
N SER A 85 -12.94 -7.08 -6.47
CA SER A 85 -12.06 -8.17 -6.90
C SER A 85 -10.79 -8.32 -6.06
N ARG A 86 -10.50 -7.40 -5.14
CA ARG A 86 -9.31 -7.40 -4.30
C ARG A 86 -9.67 -7.28 -2.82
N ARG A 87 -9.01 -8.11 -2.00
CA ARG A 87 -9.26 -8.20 -0.56
C ARG A 87 -8.24 -7.45 0.30
N PHE A 88 -7.04 -7.23 -0.24
CA PHE A 88 -5.88 -6.78 0.54
C PHE A 88 -5.46 -5.34 0.25
N ALA A 89 -6.09 -4.65 -0.70
CA ALA A 89 -5.92 -3.21 -0.85
C ALA A 89 -7.22 -2.56 -1.32
N ARG A 90 -7.47 -1.34 -0.82
CA ARG A 90 -8.63 -0.52 -1.15
C ARG A 90 -8.20 0.60 -2.09
N LEU A 91 -8.95 0.77 -3.17
CA LEU A 91 -8.82 1.90 -4.08
C LEU A 91 -9.92 2.92 -3.75
N SER A 92 -9.58 4.20 -3.76
CA SER A 92 -10.53 5.30 -3.61
C SER A 92 -10.19 6.44 -4.55
N GLN A 93 -11.20 7.23 -4.92
CA GLN A 93 -11.01 8.48 -5.65
C GLN A 93 -11.31 9.66 -4.73
N GLN A 94 -10.36 10.59 -4.63
CA GLN A 94 -10.44 11.80 -3.82
C GLN A 94 -10.20 13.01 -4.74
N GLY A 95 -11.26 13.53 -5.36
CA GLY A 95 -11.14 14.55 -6.40
C GLY A 95 -10.37 14.03 -7.61
N GLN A 96 -9.22 14.65 -7.91
CA GLN A 96 -8.32 14.25 -9.00
C GLN A 96 -7.27 13.22 -8.58
N TRP A 97 -7.39 12.61 -7.40
CA TRP A 97 -6.42 11.63 -6.92
C TRP A 97 -7.05 10.24 -6.84
N LEU A 98 -6.36 9.25 -7.41
CA LEU A 98 -6.58 7.84 -7.08
C LEU A 98 -5.62 7.45 -5.98
N VAL A 99 -6.17 6.87 -4.91
CA VAL A 99 -5.41 6.47 -3.73
C VAL A 99 -5.62 4.98 -3.50
N LEU A 100 -4.55 4.20 -3.65
CA LEU A 100 -4.50 2.78 -3.32
C LEU A 100 -3.84 2.62 -1.95
N VAL A 101 -4.53 1.93 -1.04
CA VAL A 101 -4.07 1.72 0.34
C VAL A 101 -4.09 0.25 0.70
N MET A 102 -3.00 -0.25 1.28
CA MET A 102 -2.95 -1.53 1.98
C MET A 102 -2.57 -1.29 3.44
N ASP A 103 -3.48 -1.64 4.35
CA ASP A 103 -3.29 -1.53 5.80
C ASP A 103 -2.59 -2.77 6.34
N VAL A 104 -1.66 -2.59 7.28
CA VAL A 104 -0.88 -3.68 7.90
C VAL A 104 -0.85 -3.48 9.41
N MET A 105 -1.26 -4.50 10.16
CA MET A 105 -1.24 -4.51 11.62
C MET A 105 -0.18 -5.50 12.12
N VAL A 106 0.64 -5.07 13.07
CA VAL A 106 1.64 -5.90 13.77
C VAL A 106 1.25 -6.20 15.22
N ALA A 107 0.20 -5.57 15.73
CA ALA A 107 -0.38 -5.91 17.03
C ALA A 107 -0.66 -7.43 17.13
N GLY A 108 -0.33 -8.01 18.28
CA GLY A 108 -0.47 -9.46 18.52
C GLY A 108 0.75 -10.29 18.15
N GLY A 109 1.76 -9.69 17.50
CA GLY A 109 3.05 -10.32 17.24
C GLY A 109 3.10 -10.99 15.87
N VAL A 110 4.01 -10.50 15.03
CA VAL A 110 4.30 -11.08 13.70
C VAL A 110 5.78 -11.40 13.57
N SER A 111 6.14 -12.32 12.69
CA SER A 111 7.56 -12.58 12.38
C SER A 111 8.10 -11.58 11.36
N ALA A 112 9.43 -11.42 11.30
CA ALA A 112 10.07 -10.63 10.24
C ALA A 112 9.73 -11.17 8.84
N ALA A 113 9.66 -12.50 8.68
CA ALA A 113 9.26 -13.14 7.43
C ALA A 113 7.82 -12.78 7.01
N TRP A 114 6.90 -12.62 7.97
CA TRP A 114 5.55 -12.15 7.68
C TRP A 114 5.55 -10.72 7.13
N LEU A 115 6.37 -9.81 7.69
CA LEU A 115 6.51 -8.44 7.18
C LEU A 115 7.15 -8.39 5.79
N GLN A 116 8.13 -9.25 5.51
CA GLN A 116 8.66 -9.42 4.15
C GLN A 116 7.56 -9.86 3.18
N GLY A 117 6.71 -10.82 3.58
CA GLY A 117 5.54 -11.23 2.82
C GLY A 117 4.52 -10.09 2.57
N GLN A 118 4.37 -9.14 3.50
CA GLN A 118 3.57 -7.94 3.26
C GLN A 118 4.18 -7.06 2.16
N CYS A 119 5.51 -6.92 2.11
CA CYS A 119 6.19 -6.17 1.06
C CYS A 119 6.00 -6.85 -0.32
N GLU A 120 6.12 -8.18 -0.37
CA GLU A 120 5.87 -8.97 -1.59
C GLU A 120 4.41 -8.85 -2.07
N LEU A 121 3.45 -8.89 -1.13
CA LEU A 121 2.03 -8.68 -1.42
C LEU A 121 1.78 -7.29 -2.00
N TRP A 122 2.37 -6.25 -1.41
CA TRP A 122 2.29 -4.89 -1.94
C TRP A 122 2.82 -4.78 -3.37
N ASP A 123 3.96 -5.41 -3.66
CA ASP A 123 4.53 -5.44 -5.01
C ASP A 123 3.59 -6.10 -6.04
N ALA A 124 2.98 -7.23 -5.66
CA ALA A 124 1.99 -7.91 -6.49
C ALA A 124 0.73 -7.05 -6.71
N LEU A 125 0.24 -6.38 -5.67
CA LEU A 125 -0.90 -5.46 -5.76
C LEU A 125 -0.59 -4.26 -6.66
N LEU A 126 0.62 -3.69 -6.60
CA LEU A 126 1.03 -2.62 -7.52
C LEU A 126 1.04 -3.09 -8.98
N ARG A 127 1.54 -4.30 -9.27
CA ARG A 127 1.49 -4.87 -10.64
C ARG A 127 0.06 -5.00 -11.14
N GLU A 128 -0.82 -5.52 -10.28
CA GLU A 128 -2.23 -5.68 -10.60
C GLU A 128 -2.93 -4.34 -10.77
N TYR A 129 -2.58 -3.35 -9.95
CA TYR A 129 -3.12 -2.00 -10.03
C TYR A 129 -2.77 -1.35 -11.36
N ILE A 130 -1.51 -1.40 -11.80
CA ILE A 130 -1.08 -0.89 -13.10
C ILE A 130 -1.87 -1.57 -14.24
N ARG A 131 -1.99 -2.90 -14.21
CA ARG A 131 -2.79 -3.63 -15.22
C ARG A 131 -4.27 -3.22 -15.19
N HIS A 132 -4.85 -3.04 -14.01
CA HIS A 132 -6.24 -2.61 -13.84
C HIS A 132 -6.48 -1.22 -14.45
N LEU A 133 -5.56 -0.27 -14.23
CA LEU A 133 -5.61 1.07 -14.82
C LEU A 133 -5.47 1.05 -16.35
N GLN A 134 -4.63 0.16 -16.88
CA GLN A 134 -4.40 0.01 -18.32
C GLN A 134 -5.51 -0.76 -19.04
N THR A 135 -6.34 -1.50 -18.30
CA THR A 135 -7.41 -2.30 -18.89
C THR A 135 -8.48 -1.35 -19.43
N PRO A 136 -8.71 -1.32 -20.76
CA PRO A 136 -9.70 -0.43 -21.35
C PRO A 136 -11.09 -0.72 -20.76
N ALA A 137 -11.97 0.27 -20.84
CA ALA A 137 -13.40 0.03 -20.68
C ALA A 137 -13.86 -0.88 -21.82
N THR A 138 -13.62 -2.19 -21.74
CA THR A 138 -14.23 -3.10 -22.69
C THR A 138 -15.73 -2.94 -22.51
N ALA A 139 -16.38 -2.37 -23.54
CA ALA A 139 -17.82 -2.34 -23.67
C ALA A 139 -18.32 -3.72 -23.25
N SER A 140 -19.34 -3.76 -22.39
CA SER A 140 -20.03 -5.00 -22.06
C SER A 140 -20.32 -5.72 -23.38
N VAL A 141 -19.58 -6.79 -23.66
CA VAL A 141 -19.86 -7.60 -24.82
C VAL A 141 -21.15 -8.31 -24.43
N ALA A 142 -22.26 -7.78 -24.93
CA ALA A 142 -23.54 -8.44 -24.92
C ALA A 142 -23.32 -9.83 -25.54
N THR A 143 -23.25 -10.82 -24.66
CA THR A 143 -23.24 -12.25 -24.97
C THR A 143 -24.40 -12.76 -24.13
N GLU A 144 -25.53 -13.25 -24.63
CA GLU A 144 -25.99 -13.57 -25.97
C GLU A 144 -27.53 -13.59 -25.86
N ALA A 145 -28.23 -12.98 -26.81
CA ALA A 145 -29.55 -13.43 -27.18
C ALA A 145 -29.35 -14.51 -28.26
N ALA A 146 -29.70 -15.75 -27.92
CA ALA A 146 -30.06 -16.82 -28.86
C ALA A 146 -30.93 -17.84 -28.12
#